data_AF-A0A9Q1B6L2-F1
#
_entry.id   AF-A0A9Q1B6L2-F1
#
_cell.length_a   1.000
_cell.length_b   1.000
_cell.length_c   1.000
_cell.angle_alpha   90.00
_cell.angle_beta   90.00
_cell.angle_gamma   90.00
#
_symmetry.space_group_name_H-M   'P 1'
#
loop_
_entity.id
_entity.type
_entity.pdbx_description
1 polymer ?
#
loop_
_entity_poly.entity_id
_entity_poly.type
_entity_poly.pdbx_seq_one_letter_code
_entity_poly.pdbx_strand_id
1 'polypeptide(L)'
;MEFWKVDLKFLDDCCKTVLSEKKEELEEIARRVQLILDDLGLDTSLNQWKKCQKYIWKFLEKPESSYPARVIAVVSFLLILISSVVMCVGTIPELQVTDSEGKSSEHPALDKIETACIIWFTLEYILRLISSSNKLHFALSFLNVIDVFAILPFYISLILTHLGARLMELTNVQQAVQALRIMRIARIFKLARHSSGLQTLTYALKRSFKELGLLLMYLAVGIFVFSALGYTVEQSSPDTLFKSIPQSFWWAIITMTTVGYGDIYPKTTLGKINAAVSFLCGVIAIALPIHPIINNFVRYYNKQRVLETAAKHELELMELYAGQKKDRSPREEPACFGGKGKKDPQWSRHLRFSYSDSFVHLLTEGHHHHHHRWNRLQSCK
;
A
#
# COMPACT_ATOMS: atom_id res chain seq x y z
N MET A 1 -32.29 -12.19 -7.09
CA MET A 1 -32.33 -13.66 -6.95
C MET A 1 -33.45 -14.09 -6.01
N GLU A 2 -33.50 -13.60 -4.76
CA GLU A 2 -34.58 -13.92 -3.82
C GLU A 2 -35.97 -13.45 -4.29
N PHE A 3 -36.09 -12.22 -4.81
CA PHE A 3 -37.35 -11.70 -5.35
C PHE A 3 -37.95 -12.60 -6.45
N TRP A 4 -37.11 -13.05 -7.37
CA TRP A 4 -37.50 -13.89 -8.51
C TRP A 4 -37.44 -15.40 -8.22
N LYS A 5 -37.02 -15.81 -7.00
CA LYS A 5 -36.82 -17.22 -6.58
C LYS A 5 -36.00 -18.08 -7.56
N VAL A 6 -35.03 -17.47 -8.25
CA VAL A 6 -34.14 -18.20 -9.16
C VAL A 6 -33.01 -18.85 -8.33
N ASP A 7 -32.88 -20.17 -8.41
CA ASP A 7 -31.82 -20.92 -7.72
C ASP A 7 -30.50 -20.82 -8.50
N LEU A 8 -29.37 -20.79 -7.79
CA LEU A 8 -28.01 -20.67 -8.34
C LEU A 8 -27.67 -21.81 -9.31
N LYS A 9 -28.35 -22.95 -9.19
CA LYS A 9 -28.19 -24.13 -10.04
C LYS A 9 -28.66 -23.90 -11.48
N PHE A 10 -29.59 -22.96 -11.70
CA PHE A 10 -30.15 -22.66 -13.03
C PHE A 10 -29.37 -21.57 -13.79
N LEU A 11 -28.33 -21.02 -13.18
CA LEU A 11 -27.44 -20.06 -13.84
C LEU A 11 -26.33 -20.81 -14.58
N ASP A 12 -26.06 -20.39 -15.81
CA ASP A 12 -24.84 -20.78 -16.51
C ASP A 12 -23.61 -20.26 -15.75
N ASP A 13 -22.47 -20.94 -15.93
CA ASP A 13 -21.25 -20.66 -15.16
C ASP A 13 -20.73 -19.23 -15.38
N CYS A 14 -20.93 -18.66 -16.57
CA CYS A 14 -20.66 -17.25 -16.85
C CYS A 14 -21.46 -16.32 -15.91
N CYS A 15 -22.77 -16.56 -15.78
CA CYS A 15 -23.64 -15.76 -14.93
C CYS A 15 -23.34 -16.00 -13.43
N LYS A 16 -22.93 -17.22 -13.05
CA LYS A 16 -22.47 -17.51 -11.68
C LYS A 16 -21.23 -16.72 -11.32
N THR A 17 -20.23 -16.65 -12.19
CA THR A 17 -18.99 -15.89 -11.95
C THR A 17 -19.26 -14.38 -11.84
N VAL A 18 -20.11 -13.83 -12.71
CA VAL A 18 -20.49 -12.41 -12.62
C VAL A 18 -21.26 -12.13 -11.32
N LEU A 19 -22.18 -13.02 -10.93
CA LEU A 19 -22.93 -12.88 -9.69
C LEU A 19 -22.03 -13.00 -8.45
N SER A 20 -21.07 -13.91 -8.44
CA SER A 20 -20.11 -14.03 -7.32
C SER A 20 -19.23 -12.79 -7.21
N GLU A 21 -18.73 -12.26 -8.34
CA GLU A 21 -17.94 -11.03 -8.35
C GLU A 21 -18.75 -9.83 -7.80
N LYS A 22 -20.03 -9.72 -8.19
CA LYS A 22 -20.93 -8.68 -7.67
C LYS A 22 -21.24 -8.86 -6.19
N LYS A 23 -21.42 -10.09 -5.72
CA LYS A 23 -21.63 -10.39 -4.30
C LYS A 23 -20.41 -10.01 -3.46
N GLU A 24 -19.21 -10.36 -3.91
CA GLU A 24 -17.96 -9.97 -3.27
C GLU A 24 -17.79 -8.44 -3.22
N GLU A 25 -18.17 -7.74 -4.31
CA GLU A 25 -18.19 -6.27 -4.35
C GLU A 25 -19.13 -5.68 -3.30
N LEU A 26 -20.37 -6.17 -3.20
CA LEU A 26 -21.33 -5.71 -2.19
C LEU A 26 -20.85 -6.01 -0.77
N GLU A 27 -20.30 -7.21 -0.51
CA GLU A 27 -19.76 -7.58 0.80
C GLU A 27 -18.55 -6.71 1.18
N GLU A 28 -17.74 -6.31 0.20
CA GLU A 28 -16.63 -5.37 0.41
C GLU A 28 -17.14 -3.94 0.69
N ILE A 29 -18.16 -3.45 -0.03
CA ILE A 29 -18.80 -2.16 0.25
C ILE A 29 -19.39 -2.17 1.66
N ALA A 30 -20.17 -3.19 2.01
CA ALA A 30 -20.78 -3.34 3.32
C ALA A 30 -19.72 -3.34 4.44
N ARG A 31 -18.61 -4.08 4.26
CA ARG A 31 -17.49 -4.07 5.20
C ARG A 31 -16.86 -2.68 5.33
N ARG A 32 -16.65 -1.95 4.23
CA ARG A 32 -16.10 -0.58 4.29
C ARG A 32 -17.03 0.39 4.98
N VAL A 33 -18.32 0.36 4.66
CA VAL A 33 -19.33 1.19 5.33
C VAL A 33 -19.36 0.89 6.82
N GLN A 34 -19.34 -0.38 7.21
CA GLN A 34 -19.30 -0.77 8.62
C GLN A 34 -18.03 -0.27 9.32
N LEU A 35 -16.86 -0.39 8.71
CA LEU A 35 -15.61 0.18 9.24
C LEU A 35 -15.69 1.70 9.41
N ILE A 36 -16.32 2.41 8.48
CA ILE A 36 -16.48 3.87 8.58
C ILE A 36 -17.51 4.25 9.66
N LEU A 37 -18.61 3.51 9.79
CA LEU A 37 -19.62 3.70 10.84
C LEU A 37 -19.04 3.44 12.24
N ASP A 38 -18.24 2.38 12.39
CA ASP A 38 -17.51 2.07 13.62
C ASP A 38 -16.55 3.21 14.00
N ASP A 39 -15.89 3.81 12.99
CA ASP A 39 -15.05 4.98 13.19
C ASP A 39 -15.86 6.23 13.55
N LEU A 40 -17.02 6.48 12.91
CA LEU A 40 -17.92 7.60 13.24
C LEU A 40 -18.40 7.56 14.69
N GLY A 41 -18.55 6.36 15.27
CA GLY A 41 -18.58 6.20 16.73
C GLY A 41 -19.94 6.45 17.37
N LEU A 42 -21.00 5.85 16.82
CA LEU A 42 -22.36 5.83 17.38
C LEU A 42 -22.53 4.93 18.64
N ASP A 43 -21.46 4.75 19.42
CA ASP A 43 -21.52 4.02 20.69
C ASP A 43 -21.61 4.99 21.88
N THR A 44 -22.84 5.20 22.36
CA THR A 44 -23.19 6.12 23.46
C THR A 44 -22.69 5.65 24.84
N SER A 45 -22.11 4.45 24.97
CA SER A 45 -21.77 3.79 26.25
C SER A 45 -20.28 3.80 26.63
N LEU A 46 -19.42 4.56 25.93
CA LEU A 46 -17.97 4.49 26.13
C LEU A 46 -17.44 5.39 27.27
N ASN A 47 -16.55 4.84 28.10
CA ASN A 47 -15.78 5.55 29.14
C ASN A 47 -15.06 6.80 28.58
N GLN A 48 -14.88 7.84 29.40
CA GLN A 48 -14.21 9.10 29.01
C GLN A 48 -12.82 8.88 28.37
N TRP A 49 -12.05 7.92 28.89
CA TRP A 49 -10.77 7.52 28.30
C TRP A 49 -10.92 7.02 26.86
N LYS A 50 -11.91 6.16 26.59
CA LYS A 50 -12.17 5.63 25.24
C LYS A 50 -12.65 6.72 24.28
N LYS A 51 -13.34 7.75 24.78
CA LYS A 51 -13.71 8.93 23.99
C LYS A 51 -12.48 9.76 23.61
N CYS A 52 -11.60 10.05 24.57
CA CYS A 52 -10.33 10.74 24.31
C CYS A 52 -9.44 9.94 23.34
N GLN A 53 -9.34 8.62 23.56
CA GLN A 53 -8.64 7.69 22.69
C GLN A 53 -9.14 7.75 21.24
N LYS A 54 -10.46 7.68 21.01
CA LYS A 54 -11.07 7.81 19.68
C LYS A 54 -10.84 9.18 19.06
N TYR A 55 -10.87 10.24 19.86
CA TYR A 55 -10.62 11.61 19.39
C TYR A 55 -9.18 11.77 18.89
N ILE A 56 -8.19 11.32 19.68
CA ILE A 56 -6.77 11.34 19.30
C ILE A 56 -6.53 10.44 18.08
N TRP A 57 -7.18 9.27 18.00
CA TRP A 57 -7.13 8.39 16.84
C TRP A 57 -7.60 9.10 15.56
N LYS A 58 -8.78 9.72 15.58
CA LYS A 58 -9.30 10.49 14.44
C LYS A 58 -8.38 11.64 14.06
N PHE A 59 -7.84 12.32 15.06
CA PHE A 59 -6.94 13.46 14.88
C PHE A 59 -5.61 13.06 14.21
N LEU A 60 -5.07 11.88 14.49
CA LEU A 60 -3.78 11.41 13.95
C LEU A 60 -3.90 10.59 12.66
N GLU A 61 -5.01 9.88 12.44
CA GLU A 61 -5.20 8.98 11.31
C GLU A 61 -5.99 9.63 10.16
N LYS A 62 -6.86 10.61 10.46
CA LYS A 62 -7.67 11.33 9.47
C LYS A 62 -7.28 12.80 9.39
N PRO A 63 -6.42 13.21 8.44
CA PRO A 63 -6.01 14.61 8.26
C PRO A 63 -7.20 15.54 8.01
N GLU A 64 -8.25 15.05 7.36
CA GLU A 64 -9.47 15.81 7.03
C GLU A 64 -10.44 15.96 8.22
N SER A 65 -10.14 15.36 9.37
CA SER A 65 -11.04 15.43 10.53
C SER A 65 -11.14 16.84 11.14
N SER A 66 -10.07 17.62 11.07
CA SER A 66 -10.01 18.97 11.63
C SER A 66 -8.84 19.77 11.03
N TYR A 67 -8.93 21.10 11.09
CA TYR A 67 -7.82 21.98 10.68
C TYR A 67 -6.49 21.65 11.39
N PRO A 68 -6.43 21.51 12.74
CA PRO A 68 -5.19 21.13 13.42
C PRO A 68 -4.68 19.73 13.05
N ALA A 69 -5.55 18.77 12.74
CA ALA A 69 -5.13 17.45 12.24
C ALA A 69 -4.41 17.58 10.88
N ARG A 70 -4.95 18.43 9.99
CA ARG A 70 -4.32 18.72 8.69
C ARG A 70 -2.95 19.36 8.86
N VAL A 71 -2.80 20.31 9.78
CA VAL A 71 -1.51 20.96 10.08
C VAL A 71 -0.48 19.92 10.54
N ILE A 72 -0.83 19.02 11.47
CA ILE A 72 0.08 17.97 11.94
C ILE A 72 0.46 17.02 10.82
N ALA A 73 -0.49 16.63 9.97
CA ALA A 73 -0.20 15.77 8.82
C ALA A 73 0.81 16.43 7.85
N VAL A 74 0.66 17.74 7.60
CA VAL A 74 1.60 18.53 6.78
C VAL A 74 2.96 18.63 7.45
N VAL A 75 3.02 18.89 8.76
CA VAL A 75 4.28 18.96 9.53
C VAL A 75 5.00 17.61 9.50
N SER A 76 4.31 16.50 9.75
CA SER A 76 4.88 15.15 9.64
C SER A 76 5.42 14.87 8.24
N PHE A 77 4.69 15.26 7.20
CA PHE A 77 5.15 15.12 5.82
C PHE A 77 6.43 15.93 5.55
N LEU A 78 6.47 17.20 5.97
CA LEU A 78 7.65 18.06 5.83
C LEU A 78 8.86 17.49 6.59
N LEU A 79 8.67 16.96 7.79
CA LEU A 79 9.74 16.33 8.57
C LEU A 79 10.29 15.06 7.91
N ILE A 80 9.46 14.29 7.20
CA ILE A 80 9.95 13.15 6.39
C ILE A 80 10.85 13.65 5.26
N LEU A 81 10.45 14.72 4.56
CA LEU A 81 11.28 15.31 3.51
C LEU A 81 12.60 15.86 4.06
N ILE A 82 12.54 16.61 5.17
CA ILE A 82 13.74 17.16 5.84
C ILE A 82 14.67 16.03 6.26
N SER A 83 14.16 14.99 6.92
CA SER A 83 14.98 13.84 7.34
C SER A 83 15.58 13.06 6.15
N SER A 84 14.88 13.02 5.02
CA SER A 84 15.40 12.40 3.78
C SER A 84 16.51 13.25 3.16
N VAL A 85 16.36 14.58 3.12
CA VAL A 85 17.40 15.50 2.64
C VAL A 85 18.63 15.46 3.55
N VAL A 86 18.44 15.49 4.87
CA VAL A 86 19.53 15.38 5.86
C VAL A 86 20.30 14.07 5.67
N MET A 87 19.60 12.96 5.44
CA MET A 87 20.24 11.67 5.13
C MET A 87 21.08 11.74 3.85
N CYS A 88 20.55 12.32 2.77
CA CYS A 88 21.31 12.49 1.52
C CYS A 88 22.53 13.39 1.73
N VAL A 89 22.37 14.54 2.38
CA VAL A 89 23.47 15.47 2.66
C VAL A 89 24.54 14.82 3.55
N GLY A 90 24.15 13.97 4.50
CA GLY A 90 25.08 13.20 5.34
C GLY A 90 25.96 12.20 4.57
N THR A 91 25.59 11.83 3.34
CA THR A 91 26.41 10.96 2.47
C THR A 91 27.48 11.72 1.68
N ILE A 92 27.43 13.05 1.64
CA ILE A 92 28.39 13.88 0.89
C ILE A 92 29.73 13.89 1.64
N PRO A 93 30.82 13.37 1.05
CA PRO A 93 32.11 13.24 1.73
C PRO A 93 32.70 14.60 2.12
N GLU A 94 32.44 15.66 1.33
CA GLU A 94 32.92 17.03 1.59
C GLU A 94 32.29 17.67 2.84
N LEU A 95 31.14 17.17 3.30
CA LEU A 95 30.43 17.67 4.47
C LEU A 95 30.62 16.80 5.71
N GLN A 96 31.33 15.67 5.57
CA GLN A 96 31.66 14.81 6.70
C GLN A 96 32.84 15.41 7.47
N VAL A 97 32.72 15.41 8.80
CA VAL A 97 33.76 15.92 9.68
C VAL A 97 34.66 14.76 10.07
N THR A 98 35.97 14.92 9.90
CA THR A 98 36.95 13.94 10.37
C THR A 98 37.05 14.03 11.88
N ASP A 99 36.70 12.95 12.57
CA ASP A 99 36.89 12.84 14.01
C ASP A 99 38.38 12.73 14.36
N SER A 100 38.71 12.89 15.64
CA SER A 100 40.05 12.86 16.22
C SER A 100 40.84 11.58 15.89
N GLU A 101 40.14 10.50 15.53
CA GLU A 101 40.68 9.20 15.12
C GLU A 101 40.79 9.02 13.58
N GLY A 102 40.61 10.08 12.80
CA GLY A 102 40.71 10.03 11.33
C GLY A 102 39.48 9.45 10.62
N LYS A 103 38.38 9.25 11.34
CA LYS A 103 37.15 8.61 10.83
C LYS A 103 36.11 9.65 10.43
N SER A 104 35.47 9.47 9.28
CA SER A 104 34.43 10.38 8.80
C SER A 104 33.13 10.22 9.60
N SER A 105 32.77 11.26 10.33
CA SER A 105 31.56 11.38 11.14
C SER A 105 30.59 12.40 10.53
N GLU A 106 29.29 12.23 10.78
CA GLU A 106 28.27 13.17 10.30
C GLU A 106 28.42 14.52 11.00
N HIS A 107 28.15 15.61 10.28
CA HIS A 107 28.24 16.95 10.85
C HIS A 107 27.26 17.09 12.04
N PRO A 108 27.68 17.64 13.20
CA PRO A 108 26.87 17.64 14.43
C PRO A 108 25.53 18.39 14.30
N ALA A 109 25.43 19.35 13.38
CA ALA A 109 24.14 20.01 13.09
C ALA A 109 23.13 19.07 12.40
N LEU A 110 23.59 18.21 11.49
CA LEU A 110 22.74 17.24 10.78
C LEU A 110 22.23 16.17 11.75
N ASP A 111 23.09 15.71 12.65
CA ASP A 111 22.73 14.74 13.70
C ASP A 111 21.68 15.28 14.69
N LYS A 112 21.76 16.58 15.04
CA LYS A 112 20.73 17.25 15.85
C LYS A 112 19.37 17.32 15.14
N ILE A 113 19.36 17.68 13.86
CA ILE A 113 18.12 17.74 13.06
C ILE A 113 17.51 16.35 12.91
N GLU A 114 18.35 15.35 12.62
CA GLU A 114 17.98 13.95 12.53
C GLU A 114 17.34 13.45 13.84
N THR A 115 18.00 13.71 14.97
CA THR A 115 17.50 13.35 16.30
C THR A 115 16.15 14.00 16.58
N ALA A 116 15.97 15.28 16.23
CA ALA A 116 14.68 15.97 16.38
C ALA A 116 13.57 15.34 15.51
N CYS A 117 13.87 14.95 14.26
CA CYS A 117 12.91 14.27 13.38
C CYS A 117 12.50 12.90 13.95
N ILE A 118 13.44 12.16 14.53
CA ILE A 118 13.18 10.84 15.11
C ILE A 118 12.37 10.96 16.39
N ILE A 119 12.65 11.95 17.24
CA ILE A 119 11.80 12.27 18.40
C ILE A 119 10.35 12.57 17.96
N TRP A 120 10.17 13.30 16.86
CA TRP A 120 8.83 13.53 16.32
C TRP A 120 8.16 12.24 15.82
N PHE A 121 8.85 11.43 15.02
CA PHE A 121 8.29 10.18 14.49
C PHE A 121 7.95 9.17 15.58
N THR A 122 8.75 9.12 16.64
CA THR A 122 8.54 8.24 17.78
C THR A 122 7.35 8.68 18.61
N LEU A 123 7.23 9.99 18.87
CA LEU A 123 6.03 10.56 19.50
C LEU A 123 4.78 10.28 18.66
N GLU A 124 4.86 10.48 17.34
CA GLU A 124 3.78 10.19 16.41
C GLU A 124 3.34 8.70 16.48
N TYR A 125 4.30 7.77 16.47
CA TYR A 125 4.04 6.33 16.56
C TYR A 125 3.46 5.94 17.93
N ILE A 126 4.03 6.43 19.04
CA ILE A 126 3.57 6.16 20.40
C ILE A 126 2.15 6.66 20.59
N LEU A 127 1.85 7.88 20.16
CA LEU A 127 0.50 8.44 20.27
C LEU A 127 -0.52 7.60 19.49
N ARG A 128 -0.18 7.11 18.29
CA ARG A 128 -1.06 6.19 17.54
C ARG A 128 -1.21 4.83 18.23
N LEU A 129 -0.12 4.27 18.76
CA LEU A 129 -0.15 2.98 19.47
C LEU A 129 -1.01 3.04 20.74
N ILE A 130 -0.93 4.14 21.50
CA ILE A 130 -1.77 4.38 22.68
C ILE A 130 -3.23 4.57 22.26
N SER A 131 -3.46 5.27 21.15
CA SER A 131 -4.81 5.55 20.62
C SER A 131 -5.49 4.34 19.99
N SER A 132 -4.72 3.34 19.54
CA SER A 132 -5.26 2.12 18.92
C SER A 132 -5.99 1.22 19.94
N SER A 133 -7.14 0.65 19.55
CA SER A 133 -7.89 -0.30 20.38
C SER A 133 -7.18 -1.65 20.55
N ASN A 134 -6.58 -2.16 19.47
CA ASN A 134 -5.88 -3.45 19.43
C ASN A 134 -4.39 -3.24 19.10
N LYS A 135 -3.55 -3.16 20.13
CA LYS A 135 -2.12 -2.79 19.99
C LYS A 135 -1.31 -3.75 19.12
N LEU A 136 -1.53 -5.07 19.25
CA LEU A 136 -0.80 -6.07 18.45
C LEU A 136 -1.20 -6.03 16.98
N HIS A 137 -2.51 -5.97 16.70
CA HIS A 137 -3.00 -5.84 15.33
C HIS A 137 -2.54 -4.53 14.69
N PHE A 138 -2.52 -3.45 15.47
CA PHE A 138 -1.95 -2.17 15.05
C PHE A 138 -0.47 -2.32 14.71
N ALA A 139 0.36 -2.83 15.62
CA ALA A 139 1.81 -2.95 15.42
C ALA A 139 2.18 -3.83 14.21
N LEU A 140 1.38 -4.86 13.91
CA LEU A 140 1.60 -5.78 12.78
C LEU A 140 1.00 -5.28 11.45
N SER A 141 0.30 -4.14 11.43
CA SER A 141 -0.24 -3.57 10.19
C SER A 141 0.89 -3.01 9.32
N PHE A 142 0.82 -3.22 8.01
CA PHE A 142 1.89 -2.89 7.05
C PHE A 142 2.44 -1.45 7.17
N LEU A 143 1.56 -0.45 7.26
CA LEU A 143 1.97 0.95 7.40
C LEU A 143 2.64 1.25 8.76
N ASN A 144 2.21 0.57 9.81
CA ASN A 144 2.77 0.74 11.15
C ASN A 144 4.11 0.02 11.32
N VAL A 145 4.31 -1.09 10.61
CA VAL A 145 5.61 -1.77 10.51
C VAL A 145 6.63 -0.84 9.85
N ILE A 146 6.26 -0.13 8.79
CA ILE A 146 7.12 0.89 8.16
C ILE A 146 7.47 2.00 9.16
N ASP A 147 6.51 2.48 9.95
CA ASP A 147 6.75 3.50 10.99
C ASP A 147 7.79 3.01 12.03
N VAL A 148 7.75 1.73 12.41
CA VAL A 148 8.76 1.12 13.30
C VAL A 148 10.13 1.07 12.63
N PHE A 149 10.22 0.57 11.39
CA PHE A 149 11.48 0.52 10.64
C PHE A 149 12.11 1.89 10.41
N ALA A 150 11.30 2.96 10.33
CA ALA A 150 11.80 4.33 10.18
C ALA A 150 12.56 4.83 11.42
N ILE A 151 12.17 4.40 12.63
CA ILE A 151 12.76 4.86 13.90
C ILE A 151 13.79 3.88 14.47
N LEU A 152 13.69 2.60 14.09
CA LEU A 152 14.48 1.49 14.61
C LEU A 152 16.02 1.71 14.52
N PRO A 153 16.59 2.19 13.39
CA PRO A 153 18.03 2.31 13.25
C PRO A 153 18.68 3.20 14.32
N PHE A 154 17.99 4.26 14.75
CA PHE A 154 18.50 5.17 15.77
C PHE A 154 18.56 4.51 17.14
N TYR A 155 17.48 3.85 17.56
CA TYR A 155 17.48 3.17 18.86
C TYR A 155 18.44 1.99 18.91
N ILE A 156 18.53 1.19 17.83
CA ILE A 156 19.53 0.12 17.78
C ILE A 156 20.94 0.70 17.82
N SER A 157 21.23 1.76 17.06
CA SER A 157 22.54 2.42 17.10
C SER A 157 22.86 2.95 18.51
N LEU A 158 21.91 3.62 19.16
CA LEU A 158 22.05 4.16 20.52
C LEU A 158 22.32 3.05 21.54
N ILE A 159 21.58 1.94 21.47
CA ILE A 159 21.78 0.78 22.32
C ILE A 159 23.15 0.17 22.06
N LEU A 160 23.54 -0.04 20.80
CA LEU A 160 24.84 -0.61 20.44
C LEU A 160 26.01 0.28 20.89
N THR A 161 25.90 1.61 20.80
CA THR A 161 26.96 2.51 21.28
C THR A 161 27.05 2.54 22.80
N HIS A 162 25.92 2.50 23.52
CA HIS A 162 25.93 2.53 25.00
C HIS A 162 26.25 1.18 25.65
N LEU A 163 25.70 0.07 25.14
CA LEU A 163 25.94 -1.29 25.65
C LEU A 163 27.20 -1.92 25.05
N GLY A 164 27.44 -1.73 23.74
CA GLY A 164 28.58 -2.32 23.03
C GLY A 164 29.91 -1.75 23.48
N ALA A 165 29.96 -0.46 23.87
CA ALA A 165 31.11 0.15 24.52
C ALA A 165 31.50 -0.51 25.86
N ARG A 166 30.61 -1.31 26.47
CA ARG A 166 30.88 -2.04 27.71
C ARG A 166 31.21 -3.53 27.52
N LEU A 167 30.91 -4.14 26.36
CA LEU A 167 30.86 -5.61 26.24
C LEU A 167 31.50 -6.19 24.97
N MET A 168 31.74 -5.44 23.89
CA MET A 168 32.12 -6.00 22.59
C MET A 168 33.32 -5.29 21.96
N GLU A 169 34.15 -6.02 21.20
CA GLU A 169 35.22 -5.44 20.39
C GLU A 169 34.67 -4.37 19.43
N LEU A 170 35.25 -3.16 19.47
CA LEU A 170 34.76 -1.96 18.79
C LEU A 170 34.58 -2.10 17.26
N THR A 171 35.31 -3.02 16.63
CA THR A 171 35.32 -3.22 15.16
C THR A 171 34.00 -3.79 14.63
N ASN A 172 33.42 -4.79 15.32
CA ASN A 172 32.14 -5.40 14.93
C ASN A 172 30.97 -4.44 15.14
N VAL A 173 31.03 -3.60 16.18
CA VAL A 173 30.01 -2.59 16.48
C VAL A 173 29.97 -1.52 15.40
N GLN A 174 31.12 -1.09 14.91
CA GLN A 174 31.21 -0.08 13.86
C GLN A 174 30.62 -0.55 12.53
N GLN A 175 30.89 -1.80 12.11
CA GLN A 175 30.29 -2.38 10.91
C GLN A 175 28.77 -2.52 11.04
N ALA A 176 28.28 -2.93 12.22
CA ALA A 176 26.85 -3.00 12.50
C ALA A 176 26.17 -1.62 12.41
N VAL A 177 26.76 -0.58 13.00
CA VAL A 177 26.24 0.80 12.92
C VAL A 177 26.22 1.31 11.47
N GLN A 178 27.22 0.95 10.66
CA GLN A 178 27.25 1.31 9.24
C GLN A 178 26.13 0.63 8.44
N ALA A 179 25.84 -0.65 8.71
CA ALA A 179 24.72 -1.35 8.09
C ALA A 179 23.36 -0.75 8.50
N LEU A 180 23.20 -0.38 9.78
CA LEU A 180 22.00 0.30 10.28
C LEU A 180 21.78 1.67 9.62
N ARG A 181 22.84 2.34 9.18
CA ARG A 181 22.74 3.60 8.44
C ARG A 181 21.99 3.43 7.12
N ILE A 182 22.10 2.27 6.45
CA ILE A 182 21.33 1.99 5.22
C ILE A 182 19.85 1.80 5.54
N MET A 183 19.51 1.15 6.66
CA MET A 183 18.12 0.97 7.08
C MET A 183 17.40 2.31 7.31
N ARG A 184 18.12 3.41 7.55
CA ARG A 184 17.54 4.77 7.64
C ARG A 184 16.73 5.11 6.39
N ILE A 185 17.10 4.63 5.21
CA ILE A 185 16.37 4.84 3.94
C ILE A 185 14.91 4.38 4.08
N ALA A 186 14.61 3.40 4.93
CA ALA A 186 13.25 2.93 5.15
C ALA A 186 12.26 4.03 5.58
N ARG A 187 12.74 5.12 6.18
CA ARG A 187 11.93 6.29 6.55
C ARG A 187 11.20 6.93 5.37
N ILE A 188 11.76 6.85 4.15
CA ILE A 188 11.14 7.41 2.95
C ILE A 188 9.81 6.72 2.65
N PHE A 189 9.68 5.44 3.01
CA PHE A 189 8.44 4.69 2.82
C PHE A 189 7.32 5.18 3.74
N LYS A 190 7.62 5.97 4.79
CA LYS A 190 6.59 6.65 5.60
C LYS A 190 5.72 7.58 4.74
N LEU A 191 6.24 8.07 3.61
CA LEU A 191 5.46 8.83 2.61
C LEU A 191 4.26 8.05 2.07
N ALA A 192 4.31 6.71 2.07
CA ALA A 192 3.19 5.89 1.63
C ALA A 192 1.92 6.14 2.46
N ARG A 193 2.03 6.47 3.75
CA ARG A 193 0.88 6.83 4.58
C ARG A 193 0.22 8.14 4.12
N HIS A 194 1.02 9.09 3.65
CA HIS A 194 0.55 10.41 3.24
C HIS A 194 0.10 10.47 1.77
N SER A 195 0.28 9.38 1.01
CA SER A 195 -0.14 9.30 -0.39
C SER A 195 -1.13 8.17 -0.61
N SER A 196 -2.39 8.54 -0.86
CA SER A 196 -3.45 7.62 -1.30
C SER A 196 -3.06 6.90 -2.60
N GLY A 197 -2.29 7.56 -3.47
CA GLY A 197 -1.73 6.97 -4.68
C GLY A 197 -0.80 5.79 -4.39
N LEU A 198 0.15 5.93 -3.45
CA LEU A 198 1.07 4.85 -3.08
C LEU A 198 0.34 3.69 -2.38
N GLN A 199 -0.68 3.96 -1.56
CA GLN A 199 -1.48 2.90 -0.93
C GLN A 199 -2.26 2.10 -1.98
N THR A 200 -2.87 2.79 -2.94
CA THR A 200 -3.61 2.16 -4.03
C THR A 200 -2.67 1.36 -4.93
N LEU A 201 -1.49 1.90 -5.24
CA LEU A 201 -0.43 1.20 -5.98
C LEU A 201 -0.01 -0.07 -5.25
N THR A 202 0.25 0.00 -3.94
CA THR A 202 0.64 -1.16 -3.12
C THR A 202 -0.43 -2.24 -3.13
N TYR A 203 -1.71 -1.86 -3.00
CA TYR A 203 -2.83 -2.79 -3.06
C TYR A 203 -2.95 -3.47 -4.44
N ALA A 204 -2.86 -2.69 -5.51
CA ALA A 204 -2.94 -3.20 -6.87
C ALA A 204 -1.74 -4.09 -7.25
N LEU A 205 -0.53 -3.75 -6.78
CA LEU A 205 0.66 -4.59 -6.91
C LEU A 205 0.50 -5.92 -6.16
N LYS A 206 0.01 -5.88 -4.90
CA LYS A 206 -0.25 -7.08 -4.11
C LYS A 206 -1.23 -8.02 -4.83
N ARG A 207 -2.26 -7.47 -5.47
CA ARG A 207 -3.24 -8.27 -6.24
C ARG A 207 -2.64 -8.83 -7.53
N SER A 208 -1.68 -8.12 -8.13
CA SER A 208 -1.02 -8.50 -9.38
C SER A 208 0.28 -9.31 -9.16
N PHE A 209 0.57 -9.72 -7.92
CA PHE A 209 1.84 -10.37 -7.56
C PHE A 209 2.08 -11.69 -8.30
N LYS A 210 1.02 -12.44 -8.61
CA LYS A 210 1.11 -13.69 -9.40
C LYS A 210 1.63 -13.41 -10.82
N GLU A 211 1.08 -12.38 -11.48
CA GLU A 211 1.47 -11.99 -12.84
C GLU A 211 2.89 -11.41 -12.86
N LEU A 212 3.21 -10.57 -11.87
CA LEU A 212 4.57 -10.04 -11.70
C LEU A 212 5.59 -11.15 -11.43
N GLY A 213 5.24 -12.14 -10.60
CA GLY A 213 6.08 -13.29 -10.31
C GLY A 213 6.35 -14.14 -11.55
N LEU A 214 5.36 -14.32 -12.42
CA LEU A 214 5.53 -15.02 -13.70
C LEU A 214 6.49 -14.27 -14.64
N LEU A 215 6.35 -12.94 -14.76
CA LEU A 215 7.27 -12.09 -15.51
C LEU A 215 8.72 -12.23 -15.01
N LEU A 216 8.91 -12.13 -13.68
CA LEU A 216 10.23 -12.26 -13.07
C LEU A 216 10.82 -13.65 -13.26
N MET A 217 10.01 -14.71 -13.23
CA MET A 217 10.44 -16.07 -13.51
C MET A 217 10.96 -16.21 -14.96
N TYR A 218 10.24 -15.68 -15.95
CA TYR A 218 10.70 -15.71 -17.35
C TYR A 218 12.00 -14.94 -17.55
N LEU A 219 12.14 -13.77 -16.94
CA LEU A 219 13.39 -13.01 -16.98
C LEU A 219 14.53 -13.75 -16.30
N ALA A 220 14.31 -14.38 -15.15
CA ALA A 220 15.34 -15.14 -14.44
C ALA A 220 15.86 -16.33 -15.28
N VAL A 221 14.97 -17.09 -15.91
CA VAL A 221 15.34 -18.18 -16.82
C VAL A 221 16.12 -17.64 -18.02
N GLY A 222 15.66 -16.55 -18.64
CA GLY A 222 16.35 -15.91 -19.75
C GLY A 222 17.75 -15.43 -19.38
N ILE A 223 17.89 -14.72 -18.25
CA ILE A 223 19.18 -14.24 -17.72
C ILE A 223 20.13 -15.42 -17.54
N PHE A 224 19.67 -16.51 -16.91
CA PHE A 224 20.50 -17.68 -16.69
C PHE A 224 20.99 -18.31 -18.02
N VAL A 225 20.07 -18.56 -18.95
CA VAL A 225 20.37 -19.20 -20.24
C VAL A 225 21.31 -18.34 -21.09
N PHE A 226 21.00 -17.07 -21.31
CA PHE A 226 21.81 -16.20 -22.16
C PHE A 226 23.17 -15.89 -21.55
N SER A 227 23.27 -15.85 -20.23
CA SER A 227 24.56 -15.69 -19.54
C SER A 227 25.45 -16.92 -19.69
N ALA A 228 24.88 -18.12 -19.53
CA ALA A 228 25.62 -19.37 -19.75
C ALA A 228 26.11 -19.48 -21.20
N LEU A 229 25.25 -19.18 -22.18
CA LEU A 229 25.62 -19.17 -23.61
C LEU A 229 26.65 -18.08 -23.92
N GLY A 230 26.50 -16.88 -23.38
CA GLY A 230 27.44 -15.78 -23.57
C GLY A 230 28.83 -16.13 -23.05
N TYR A 231 28.90 -16.70 -21.84
CA TYR A 231 30.15 -17.16 -21.24
C TYR A 231 30.82 -18.27 -22.08
N THR A 232 30.10 -19.33 -22.44
CA THR A 232 30.69 -20.47 -23.16
C THR A 232 31.19 -20.10 -24.55
N VAL A 233 30.46 -19.24 -25.26
CA VAL A 233 30.84 -18.78 -26.59
C VAL A 233 32.04 -17.83 -26.55
N GLU A 234 32.07 -16.92 -25.59
CA GLU A 234 33.14 -15.92 -25.45
C GLU A 234 34.41 -16.47 -24.78
N GLN A 235 34.35 -17.66 -24.16
CA GLN A 235 35.53 -18.31 -23.55
C GLN A 235 36.65 -18.58 -24.55
N SER A 236 36.32 -18.64 -25.85
CA SER A 236 37.27 -18.82 -26.95
C SER A 236 38.15 -17.60 -27.24
N SER A 237 37.80 -16.41 -26.73
CA SER A 237 38.54 -15.16 -26.98
C SER A 237 39.48 -14.80 -25.84
N PRO A 238 40.78 -14.52 -26.10
CA PRO A 238 41.76 -14.22 -25.05
C PRO A 238 41.43 -12.95 -24.25
N ASP A 239 40.82 -11.95 -24.89
CA ASP A 239 40.45 -10.67 -24.25
C ASP A 239 38.98 -10.60 -23.84
N THR A 240 38.38 -11.73 -23.43
CA THR A 240 36.97 -11.76 -23.01
C THR A 240 36.75 -11.05 -21.67
N LEU A 241 35.65 -10.30 -21.61
CA LEU A 241 35.14 -9.66 -20.40
C LEU A 241 34.25 -10.60 -19.57
N PHE A 242 33.88 -11.76 -20.13
CA PHE A 242 33.06 -12.79 -19.49
C PHE A 242 33.95 -13.72 -18.64
N LYS A 243 34.24 -13.37 -17.37
CA LYS A 243 35.11 -14.20 -16.52
C LYS A 243 34.38 -15.34 -15.82
N SER A 244 33.09 -15.21 -15.56
CA SER A 244 32.27 -16.25 -14.92
C SER A 244 30.80 -16.13 -15.32
N ILE A 245 30.05 -17.23 -15.19
CA ILE A 245 28.60 -17.23 -15.47
C ILE A 245 27.84 -16.22 -14.56
N PRO A 246 28.09 -16.13 -13.23
CA PRO A 246 27.43 -15.14 -12.40
C PRO A 246 27.77 -13.69 -12.76
N GLN A 247 29.01 -13.40 -13.17
CA GLN A 247 29.35 -12.07 -13.69
C GLN A 247 28.60 -11.78 -15.00
N SER A 248 28.37 -12.80 -15.82
CA SER A 248 27.63 -12.69 -17.08
C SER A 248 26.14 -12.40 -16.86
N PHE A 249 25.59 -12.68 -15.65
CA PHE A 249 24.23 -12.26 -15.29
C PHE A 249 24.06 -10.74 -15.40
N TRP A 250 25.06 -9.95 -14.98
CA TRP A 250 25.03 -8.50 -15.11
C TRP A 250 24.83 -8.08 -16.58
N TRP A 251 25.63 -8.65 -17.49
CA TRP A 251 25.51 -8.43 -18.92
C TRP A 251 24.13 -8.83 -19.47
N ALA A 252 23.62 -10.01 -19.11
CA ALA A 252 22.32 -10.47 -19.58
C ALA A 252 21.17 -9.60 -19.04
N ILE A 253 21.23 -9.17 -17.78
CA ILE A 253 20.25 -8.26 -17.18
C ILE A 253 20.19 -6.96 -17.99
N ILE A 254 21.32 -6.27 -18.19
CA ILE A 254 21.35 -4.98 -18.88
C ILE A 254 21.00 -5.10 -20.37
N THR A 255 21.29 -6.24 -20.99
CA THR A 255 20.99 -6.49 -22.41
C THR A 255 19.50 -6.83 -22.61
N MET A 256 18.94 -7.74 -21.81
CA MET A 256 17.53 -8.13 -21.89
C MET A 256 16.59 -6.99 -21.48
N THR A 257 17.02 -6.12 -20.56
CA THR A 257 16.26 -4.92 -20.15
C THR A 257 16.52 -3.71 -21.03
N THR A 258 17.30 -3.84 -22.11
CA THR A 258 17.60 -2.79 -23.09
C THR A 258 18.37 -1.58 -22.53
N VAL A 259 18.98 -1.70 -21.35
CA VAL A 259 19.80 -0.64 -20.73
C VAL A 259 21.15 -0.48 -21.46
N GLY A 260 21.87 -1.59 -21.64
CA GLY A 260 23.08 -1.64 -22.47
C GLY A 260 24.19 -0.65 -22.12
N TYR A 261 24.71 -0.65 -20.88
CA TYR A 261 25.83 0.22 -20.48
C TYR A 261 27.09 0.07 -21.34
N GLY A 262 27.33 -1.11 -21.92
CA GLY A 262 28.48 -1.38 -22.79
C GLY A 262 29.78 -1.66 -22.05
N ASP A 263 29.73 -1.87 -20.73
CA ASP A 263 30.86 -2.25 -19.88
C ASP A 263 31.30 -3.72 -20.09
N ILE A 264 30.36 -4.61 -20.41
CA ILE A 264 30.60 -5.98 -20.85
C ILE A 264 29.91 -6.17 -22.20
N TYR A 265 30.62 -6.71 -23.19
CA TYR A 265 30.06 -6.99 -24.51
C TYR A 265 30.81 -8.14 -25.20
N PRO A 266 30.13 -8.95 -26.02
CA PRO A 266 30.76 -10.06 -26.73
C PRO A 266 31.61 -9.57 -27.91
N LYS A 267 32.78 -10.16 -28.08
CA LYS A 267 33.71 -9.87 -29.17
C LYS A 267 33.56 -10.86 -30.32
N THR A 268 33.22 -12.12 -30.04
CA THR A 268 33.07 -13.15 -31.05
C THR A 268 31.81 -12.95 -31.89
N THR A 269 31.82 -13.45 -33.13
CA THR A 269 30.64 -13.41 -34.01
C THR A 269 29.46 -14.16 -33.40
N LEU A 270 29.69 -15.34 -32.79
CA LEU A 270 28.65 -16.12 -32.14
C LEU A 270 28.11 -15.41 -30.89
N GLY A 271 28.98 -14.74 -30.12
CA GLY A 271 28.56 -13.97 -28.95
C GLY A 271 27.71 -12.77 -29.34
N LYS A 272 28.02 -12.10 -30.46
CA LYS A 272 27.18 -11.03 -31.03
C LYS A 272 25.81 -11.55 -31.48
N ILE A 273 25.74 -12.75 -32.07
CA ILE A 273 24.45 -13.39 -32.40
C ILE A 273 23.68 -13.69 -31.11
N ASN A 274 24.32 -14.25 -30.08
CA ASN A 274 23.71 -14.48 -28.77
C ASN A 274 23.18 -13.18 -28.15
N ALA A 275 23.93 -12.08 -28.27
CA ALA A 275 23.48 -10.76 -27.81
C ALA A 275 22.25 -10.24 -28.56
N ALA A 276 22.21 -10.42 -29.90
CA ALA A 276 21.07 -10.01 -30.70
C ALA A 276 19.81 -10.79 -30.31
N VAL A 277 19.95 -12.11 -30.10
CA VAL A 277 18.85 -12.98 -29.66
C VAL A 277 18.42 -12.65 -28.23
N SER A 278 19.36 -12.39 -27.32
CA SER A 278 19.05 -12.10 -25.91
C SER A 278 18.32 -10.77 -25.75
N PHE A 279 18.72 -9.72 -26.48
CA PHE A 279 18.01 -8.45 -26.54
C PHE A 279 16.57 -8.63 -27.06
N LEU A 280 16.41 -9.32 -28.20
CA LEU A 280 15.09 -9.54 -28.80
C LEU A 280 14.17 -10.34 -27.87
N CYS A 281 14.71 -11.40 -27.25
CA CYS A 281 13.98 -12.21 -26.29
C CYS A 281 13.60 -11.40 -25.04
N GLY A 282 14.49 -10.54 -24.53
CA GLY A 282 14.21 -9.66 -23.39
C GLY A 282 13.07 -8.67 -23.65
N VAL A 283 13.08 -8.01 -24.82
CA VAL A 283 12.00 -7.11 -25.23
C VAL A 283 10.67 -7.84 -25.28
N ILE A 284 10.62 -9.03 -25.90
CA ILE A 284 9.40 -9.84 -25.97
C ILE A 284 8.96 -10.31 -24.57
N ALA A 285 9.90 -10.76 -23.73
CA ALA A 285 9.62 -11.24 -22.38
C ALA A 285 9.04 -10.15 -21.47
N ILE A 286 9.44 -8.89 -21.64
CA ILE A 286 8.87 -7.74 -20.91
C ILE A 286 7.55 -7.30 -21.54
N ALA A 287 7.48 -7.20 -22.87
CA ALA A 287 6.33 -6.67 -23.58
C ALA A 287 5.06 -7.55 -23.49
N LEU A 288 5.20 -8.88 -23.42
CA LEU A 288 4.04 -9.77 -23.37
C LEU A 288 3.29 -9.70 -22.03
N PRO A 289 3.94 -9.81 -20.85
CA PRO A 289 3.23 -9.81 -19.57
C PRO A 289 2.86 -8.40 -19.10
N ILE A 290 3.61 -7.36 -19.52
CA ILE A 290 3.35 -5.99 -19.06
C ILE A 290 1.96 -5.51 -19.46
N HIS A 291 1.46 -5.87 -20.65
CA HIS A 291 0.16 -5.40 -21.12
C HIS A 291 -1.03 -5.98 -20.31
N PRO A 292 -1.12 -7.31 -20.08
CA PRO A 292 -2.09 -7.88 -19.12
C PRO A 292 -1.94 -7.32 -17.71
N ILE A 293 -0.70 -7.11 -17.22
CA ILE A 293 -0.44 -6.53 -15.90
C ILE A 293 -1.03 -5.12 -15.81
N ILE A 294 -0.79 -4.26 -16.82
CA ILE A 294 -1.35 -2.91 -16.88
C ILE A 294 -2.87 -2.96 -16.91
N ASN A 295 -3.47 -3.81 -17.74
CA ASN A 295 -4.93 -3.92 -17.83
C ASN A 295 -5.55 -4.37 -16.49
N ASN A 296 -4.94 -5.35 -15.82
CA ASN A 296 -5.34 -5.78 -14.49
C ASN A 296 -5.16 -4.68 -13.44
N PHE A 297 -4.02 -3.97 -13.49
CA PHE A 297 -3.75 -2.84 -12.62
C PHE A 297 -4.81 -1.74 -12.77
N VAL A 298 -5.13 -1.34 -14.00
CA VAL A 298 -6.16 -0.33 -14.29
C VAL A 298 -7.54 -0.81 -13.83
N ARG A 299 -7.90 -2.08 -14.07
CA ARG A 299 -9.16 -2.66 -13.60
C ARG A 299 -9.25 -2.61 -12.07
N TYR A 300 -8.22 -3.05 -11.35
CA TYR A 300 -8.20 -3.02 -9.89
C TYR A 300 -8.17 -1.60 -9.33
N TYR A 301 -7.43 -0.69 -9.95
CA TYR A 301 -7.38 0.71 -9.58
C TYR A 301 -8.76 1.38 -9.70
N ASN A 302 -9.43 1.21 -10.84
CA ASN A 302 -10.77 1.76 -11.06
C ASN A 302 -11.80 1.11 -10.13
N LYS A 303 -11.77 -0.21 -9.97
CA LYS A 303 -12.64 -0.94 -9.03
C LYS A 303 -12.48 -0.40 -7.60
N GLN A 304 -11.25 -0.17 -7.16
CA GLN A 304 -10.97 0.37 -5.83
C GLN A 304 -11.56 1.78 -5.64
N ARG A 305 -11.45 2.65 -6.64
CA ARG A 305 -12.05 4.00 -6.63
C ARG A 305 -13.57 3.98 -6.60
N VAL A 306 -14.19 3.10 -7.39
CA VAL A 306 -15.65 2.94 -7.41
C VAL A 306 -16.16 2.45 -6.05
N LEU A 307 -15.51 1.44 -5.46
CA LEU A 307 -15.86 0.93 -4.13
C LEU A 307 -15.75 1.99 -3.04
N GLU A 308 -14.73 2.85 -3.10
CA GLU A 308 -14.58 3.96 -2.16
C GLU A 308 -15.69 5.00 -2.32
N THR A 309 -16.06 5.32 -3.57
CA THR A 309 -17.14 6.29 -3.87
C THR A 309 -18.51 5.76 -3.46
N ALA A 310 -18.80 4.48 -3.75
CA ALA A 310 -20.04 3.82 -3.35
C ALA A 310 -20.19 3.78 -1.83
N ALA A 311 -19.13 3.46 -1.09
CA ALA A 311 -19.17 3.47 0.38
C ALA A 311 -19.46 4.87 0.96
N LYS A 312 -18.93 5.94 0.35
CA LYS A 312 -19.25 7.32 0.75
C LYS A 312 -20.71 7.68 0.48
N HIS A 313 -21.22 7.33 -0.71
CA HIS A 313 -22.61 7.57 -1.07
C HIS A 313 -23.60 6.82 -0.16
N GLU A 314 -23.29 5.57 0.20
CA GLU A 314 -24.09 4.81 1.17
C GLU A 314 -24.16 5.49 2.53
N LEU A 315 -23.06 6.08 3.01
CA LEU A 315 -23.04 6.84 4.26
C LEU A 315 -23.88 8.12 4.16
N GLU A 316 -23.76 8.88 3.07
CA GLU A 316 -24.56 10.09 2.83
C GLU A 316 -26.06 9.76 2.81
N LEU A 317 -26.46 8.67 2.14
CA LEU A 317 -27.85 8.19 2.16
C LEU A 317 -28.31 7.84 3.58
N MET A 318 -27.48 7.13 4.36
CA MET A 318 -27.81 6.81 5.75
C MET A 318 -27.99 8.06 6.62
N GLU A 319 -27.18 9.10 6.43
CA GLU A 319 -27.31 10.38 7.13
C GLU A 319 -28.61 11.11 6.76
N LEU A 320 -28.98 11.13 5.48
CA LEU A 320 -30.25 11.72 5.01
C LEU A 320 -31.46 11.00 5.61
N TYR A 321 -31.46 9.66 5.60
CA TYR A 321 -32.53 8.88 6.23
C TYR A 321 -32.60 9.08 7.75
N ALA A 322 -31.45 9.22 8.42
CA ALA A 322 -31.40 9.53 9.86
C ALA A 322 -31.97 10.93 10.16
N GLY A 323 -31.68 11.92 9.32
CA GLY A 323 -32.24 13.28 9.41
C GLY A 323 -33.76 13.31 9.25
N GLN A 324 -34.31 12.63 8.23
CA GLN A 324 -35.76 12.54 8.01
C GLN A 324 -36.51 11.86 9.17
N LYS A 325 -35.88 10.88 9.82
CA LYS A 325 -36.49 10.17 10.96
C LYS A 325 -36.58 11.06 12.21
N LYS A 326 -35.67 12.02 12.35
CA LYS A 326 -35.65 13.01 13.44
C LYS A 326 -36.73 14.07 13.25
N ASP A 327 -37.02 14.44 12.01
CA ASP A 327 -38.06 15.43 11.65
C ASP A 327 -39.49 14.87 11.71
N ARG A 328 -39.64 13.53 11.64
CA ARG A 328 -40.93 12.82 11.81
C ARG A 328 -41.25 12.42 13.26
N SER A 329 -40.47 12.81 14.27
CA SER A 329 -40.93 12.65 15.64
C SER A 329 -42.16 13.55 15.84
N PRO A 330 -43.29 13.05 16.38
CA PRO A 330 -44.48 13.88 16.52
C PRO A 330 -44.16 15.11 17.36
N ARG A 331 -44.49 16.31 16.87
CA ARG A 331 -44.65 17.49 17.73
C ARG A 331 -45.64 17.09 18.82
N GLU A 332 -45.22 17.20 20.07
CA GLU A 332 -46.08 17.03 21.23
C GLU A 332 -47.35 17.87 21.05
N GLU A 333 -48.51 17.20 20.95
CA GLU A 333 -49.79 17.85 21.22
C GLU A 333 -49.85 18.16 22.71
N PRO A 334 -50.30 19.36 23.13
CA PRO A 334 -50.48 19.65 24.54
C PRO A 334 -51.78 18.97 25.01
N ALA A 335 -51.66 17.82 25.67
CA ALA A 335 -52.78 17.17 26.34
C ALA A 335 -52.61 17.23 27.86
N CYS A 336 -53.58 17.89 28.49
CA CYS A 336 -53.70 18.12 29.93
C CYS A 336 -53.76 16.83 30.77
N PHE A 337 -53.28 16.99 32.02
CA PHE A 337 -53.71 16.34 33.27
C PHE A 337 -54.08 14.84 33.30
N GLY A 338 -53.26 14.09 34.05
CA GLY A 338 -53.75 13.16 35.09
C GLY A 338 -53.54 11.66 34.83
N GLY A 339 -52.75 11.00 35.68
CA GLY A 339 -52.86 9.55 35.91
C GLY A 339 -51.54 8.79 36.08
N LYS A 340 -51.30 8.27 37.29
CA LYS A 340 -50.19 7.35 37.64
C LYS A 340 -50.22 6.06 36.82
N GLY A 341 -49.05 5.54 36.42
CA GLY A 341 -48.91 4.14 35.99
C GLY A 341 -47.51 3.78 35.46
N LYS A 342 -46.78 2.92 36.19
CA LYS A 342 -45.53 2.26 35.77
C LYS A 342 -45.67 1.48 34.46
N LYS A 343 -44.64 1.49 33.61
CA LYS A 343 -43.97 0.30 33.02
C LYS A 343 -42.86 0.70 32.03
N ASP A 344 -41.67 0.12 32.21
CA ASP A 344 -40.57 0.09 31.23
C ASP A 344 -41.02 -0.57 29.91
N PRO A 345 -40.32 -0.31 28.79
CA PRO A 345 -39.64 -1.44 28.14
C PRO A 345 -38.27 -1.13 27.52
N GLN A 346 -37.28 -1.90 27.98
CA GLN A 346 -36.32 -2.71 27.20
C GLN A 346 -36.14 -2.37 25.70
N TRP A 347 -35.03 -1.71 25.37
CA TRP A 347 -34.53 -1.56 24.00
C TRP A 347 -33.74 -2.81 23.58
N SER A 348 -34.39 -3.73 22.88
CA SER A 348 -33.76 -4.91 22.28
C SER A 348 -33.32 -4.65 20.83
N ARG A 349 -32.02 -4.93 20.60
CA ARG A 349 -31.32 -5.08 19.32
C ARG A 349 -32.19 -5.76 18.24
N HIS A 350 -32.56 -5.03 17.19
CA HIS A 350 -32.78 -5.58 15.84
C HIS A 350 -32.72 -4.46 14.80
N LEU A 351 -31.51 -4.10 14.37
CA LEU A 351 -31.31 -3.45 13.07
C LEU A 351 -31.35 -4.56 12.01
N ARG A 352 -32.56 -4.85 11.52
CA ARG A 352 -32.73 -5.61 10.28
C ARG A 352 -32.41 -4.63 9.14
N PHE A 353 -31.29 -4.84 8.46
CA PHE A 353 -31.02 -4.17 7.19
C PHE A 353 -32.13 -4.57 6.21
N SER A 354 -33.01 -3.62 5.88
CA SER A 354 -33.95 -3.80 4.78
C SER A 354 -33.18 -3.51 3.51
N TYR A 355 -32.91 -4.54 2.71
CA TYR A 355 -32.47 -4.36 1.33
C TYR A 355 -33.55 -3.54 0.60
N SER A 356 -33.23 -2.29 0.26
CA SER A 356 -34.00 -1.50 -0.69
C SER A 356 -33.36 -1.69 -2.06
N ASP A 357 -34.13 -2.28 -2.98
CA ASP A 357 -33.76 -2.65 -4.37
C ASP A 357 -33.50 -1.46 -5.32
N SER A 358 -32.97 -0.34 -4.84
CA SER A 358 -32.86 0.88 -5.66
C SER A 358 -31.54 1.04 -6.42
N PHE A 359 -30.60 0.09 -6.34
CA PHE A 359 -29.20 0.33 -6.73
C PHE A 359 -28.75 -0.20 -8.11
N VAL A 360 -29.68 -0.64 -8.98
CA VAL A 360 -29.30 -1.26 -10.27
C VAL A 360 -29.05 -0.23 -11.39
N HIS A 361 -29.47 1.03 -11.24
CA HIS A 361 -29.47 1.97 -12.37
C HIS A 361 -28.17 2.76 -12.62
N LEU A 362 -27.19 2.73 -11.71
CA LEU A 362 -25.96 3.55 -11.82
C LEU A 362 -24.72 2.80 -12.36
N LEU A 363 -24.83 1.50 -12.63
CA LEU A 363 -23.74 0.70 -13.22
C LEU A 363 -23.92 0.41 -14.73
N THR A 364 -25.01 0.89 -15.33
CA THR A 364 -25.39 0.60 -16.73
C THR A 364 -25.10 1.73 -17.72
N GLU A 365 -24.72 2.94 -17.29
CA GLU A 365 -24.52 4.08 -18.22
C GLU A 365 -23.11 4.20 -18.86
N GLY A 366 -22.25 3.19 -18.73
CA GLY A 366 -20.96 3.14 -19.44
C GLY A 366 -21.01 2.52 -20.84
N HIS A 367 -22.15 2.00 -21.29
CA HIS A 367 -22.22 1.09 -22.44
C HIS A 367 -23.21 1.52 -23.54
N HIS A 368 -23.26 2.80 -23.90
CA HIS A 368 -23.91 3.20 -25.15
C HIS A 368 -23.21 4.38 -25.82
N HIS A 369 -22.29 4.07 -26.74
CA HIS A 369 -22.21 4.68 -28.07
C HIS A 369 -21.13 3.96 -28.89
N HIS A 370 -21.55 2.95 -29.66
CA HIS A 370 -21.11 2.69 -31.04
C HIS A 370 -21.78 1.39 -31.51
N HIS A 371 -23.00 1.53 -32.04
CA HIS A 371 -23.67 0.48 -32.81
C HIS A 371 -23.79 0.96 -34.26
N HIS A 372 -23.05 0.31 -35.14
CA HIS A 372 -23.36 0.09 -36.55
C HIS A 372 -22.57 -1.18 -36.92
N ARG A 373 -23.08 -2.23 -37.56
CA ARG A 373 -24.40 -2.63 -38.03
C ARG A 373 -24.15 -4.04 -38.65
N TRP A 374 -25.06 -5.00 -38.42
CA TRP A 374 -25.25 -6.23 -39.22
C TRP A 374 -24.14 -7.33 -39.22
N ASN A 375 -24.41 -8.52 -38.69
CA ASN A 375 -25.22 -9.59 -39.30
C ASN A 375 -24.73 -11.01 -38.96
N ARG A 376 -25.73 -11.91 -38.78
CA ARG A 376 -25.71 -13.38 -38.90
C ARG A 376 -25.14 -14.23 -37.76
N LEU A 377 -26.09 -14.73 -36.95
CA LEU A 377 -26.41 -16.16 -36.82
C LEU A 377 -25.45 -17.14 -37.52
N GLN A 378 -24.69 -17.90 -36.73
CA GLN A 378 -24.39 -19.33 -36.94
C GLN A 378 -23.81 -19.88 -35.63
N SER A 379 -24.67 -20.52 -34.83
CA SER A 379 -24.65 -21.98 -34.63
C SER A 379 -23.59 -22.42 -33.63
N CYS A 380 -24.00 -22.50 -32.36
CA CYS A 380 -23.35 -23.36 -31.38
C CYS A 380 -23.42 -24.82 -31.87
N LYS A 381 -22.25 -25.44 -31.97
CA LYS A 381 -22.03 -26.85 -31.68
C LYS A 381 -20.89 -26.92 -30.67
#